data_AF-A0A5M6II09-F1
#
_entry.id   AF-A0A5M6II09-F1
#
_cell.length_a   1.000
_cell.length_b   1.000
_cell.length_c   1.000
_cell.angle_alpha   90.00
_cell.angle_beta   90.00
_cell.angle_gamma   90.00
#
_symmetry.space_group_name_H-M   'P 1'
#
loop_
_entity.id
_entity.type
_entity.pdbx_description
1 polymer ?
#
loop_
_entity_poly.entity_id
_entity_poly.type
_entity_poly.pdbx_seq_one_letter_code
_entity_poly.pdbx_strand_id
1 'polypeptide(L)'
;MPARVTLQIHLDNHWQDAATVEFAADAAGHRGATTLDYDTGYCFTHDPGMTGRVRGNAALSVRLPLSIEWRKLGHWPPFLMDLLPQG
;
A
#
# COMPACT_ATOMS: atom_id res chain seq x y z
N MET A 1 19.62 -5.48 -4.30
CA MET A 1 18.38 -4.98 -4.95
C MET A 1 17.42 -4.61 -3.84
N PRO A 2 16.64 -3.51 -3.96
CA PRO A 2 15.62 -3.18 -2.96
C PRO A 2 14.59 -4.31 -2.87
N ALA A 3 14.14 -4.62 -1.66
CA ALA A 3 13.08 -5.61 -1.47
C ALA A 3 11.74 -5.02 -1.95
N ARG A 4 10.90 -5.84 -2.58
CA ARG A 4 9.60 -5.43 -3.14
C ARG A 4 8.55 -6.48 -2.78
N VAL A 5 7.38 -6.02 -2.32
CA VAL A 5 6.25 -6.90 -1.97
C VAL A 5 4.96 -6.37 -2.59
N THR A 6 4.08 -7.28 -2.99
CA THR A 6 2.70 -6.96 -3.36
C THR A 6 1.82 -6.99 -2.11
N LEU A 7 1.07 -5.92 -1.89
CA LEU A 7 0.00 -5.88 -0.90
C LEU A 7 -1.30 -6.26 -1.57
N GLN A 8 -1.95 -7.28 -1.04
CA GLN A 8 -3.26 -7.72 -1.50
C GLN A 8 -4.33 -7.30 -0.49
N ILE A 9 -5.48 -6.87 -1.00
CA ILE A 9 -6.67 -6.61 -0.18
C ILE A 9 -7.68 -7.72 -0.49
N HIS A 10 -8.21 -8.34 0.57
CA HIS A 10 -9.32 -9.27 0.45
C HIS A 10 -10.63 -8.50 0.47
N LEU A 11 -11.30 -8.45 -0.68
CA LEU A 11 -12.56 -7.74 -0.88
C LEU A 11 -13.44 -8.56 -1.82
N ASP A 12 -14.75 -8.58 -1.56
CA ASP A 12 -15.73 -9.36 -2.32
C ASP A 12 -15.35 -10.85 -2.47
N ASN A 13 -14.92 -11.44 -1.34
CA ASN A 13 -14.57 -12.86 -1.23
C ASN A 13 -13.44 -13.35 -2.17
N HIS A 14 -12.54 -12.44 -2.56
CA HIS A 14 -11.32 -12.78 -3.27
C HIS A 14 -10.17 -11.84 -2.92
N TRP A 15 -8.95 -12.32 -3.14
CA TRP A 15 -7.74 -11.51 -3.00
C TRP A 15 -7.49 -10.72 -4.28
N GLN A 16 -7.19 -9.43 -4.12
CA GLN A 16 -6.90 -8.51 -5.22
C GLN A 16 -5.54 -7.87 -4.99
N ASP A 17 -4.68 -7.86 -6.02
CA ASP A 17 -3.42 -7.12 -6.00
C ASP A 17 -3.72 -5.63 -5.96
N ALA A 18 -3.51 -5.00 -4.80
CA ALA A 18 -3.94 -3.63 -4.56
C ALA A 18 -2.79 -2.64 -4.72
N ALA A 19 -1.59 -3.01 -4.28
CA ALA A 19 -0.44 -2.11 -4.30
C ALA A 19 0.89 -2.85 -4.25
N THR A 20 1.96 -2.12 -4.51
CA THR A 20 3.33 -2.55 -4.27
C THR A 20 3.98 -1.65 -3.22
N VAL A 21 4.76 -2.24 -2.31
CA VAL A 21 5.72 -1.51 -1.48
C VAL A 21 7.14 -1.92 -1.85
N GLU A 22 7.97 -0.93 -2.13
CA GLU A 22 9.42 -1.07 -2.30
C GLU A 22 10.14 -0.50 -1.08
N PHE A 23 11.08 -1.27 -0.55
CA PHE A 23 11.87 -0.92 0.62
C PHE A 23 13.25 -0.43 0.20
N ALA A 24 13.72 0.65 0.83
CA ALA A 24 15.10 1.07 0.69
C ALA A 24 16.06 -0.07 1.05
N ALA A 25 17.22 -0.12 0.38
CA ALA A 25 18.20 -1.19 0.57
C ALA A 25 19.00 -1.06 1.88
N ASP A 26 18.72 -0.07 2.71
CA ASP A 26 19.42 0.12 3.97
C ASP A 26 18.91 -0.84 5.05
N ALA A 27 19.77 -1.17 6.02
CA ALA A 27 19.42 -2.06 7.13
C ALA A 27 18.64 -1.33 8.24
N ALA A 28 17.92 -0.24 7.91
CA ALA A 28 17.22 0.59 8.87
C ALA A 28 15.90 -0.03 9.38
N GLY A 29 15.49 -1.18 8.85
CA GLY A 29 14.26 -1.87 9.22
C GLY A 29 13.04 -0.97 9.00
N HIS A 30 12.10 -0.95 9.96
CA HIS A 30 10.89 -0.11 9.88
C HIS A 30 11.17 1.41 9.79
N ARG A 31 12.39 1.85 10.10
CA ARG A 31 12.82 3.25 9.97
C ARG A 31 13.36 3.58 8.57
N GLY A 32 13.56 2.58 7.70
CA GLY A 32 14.00 2.77 6.33
C GLY A 32 12.90 3.34 5.45
N ALA A 33 13.28 4.12 4.43
CA ALA A 33 12.32 4.72 3.52
C ALA A 33 11.61 3.66 2.66
N THR A 34 10.39 3.96 2.21
CA THR A 34 9.61 3.10 1.30
C THR A 34 8.97 3.90 0.18
N THR A 35 8.78 3.26 -0.96
CA THR A 35 7.90 3.74 -2.03
C THR A 35 6.65 2.88 -2.06
N LEU A 36 5.48 3.52 -2.00
CA LEU A 36 4.17 2.87 -2.13
C LEU A 36 3.54 3.27 -3.45
N ASP A 37 3.04 2.30 -4.19
CA ASP A 37 2.33 2.51 -5.44
C ASP A 37 1.09 1.61 -5.50
N TYR A 38 -0.09 2.21 -5.70
CA TYR A 38 -1.30 1.41 -5.90
C TYR A 38 -1.33 0.86 -7.32
N ASP A 39 -1.86 -0.34 -7.48
CA ASP A 39 -2.14 -0.85 -8.82
C ASP A 39 -3.17 0.05 -9.51
N THR A 40 -2.87 0.45 -10.73
CA THR A 40 -3.70 1.38 -11.49
C THR A 40 -5.07 0.75 -11.83
N GLY A 41 -5.10 -0.54 -12.17
CA GLY A 41 -6.34 -1.26 -12.46
C GLY A 41 -7.21 -1.40 -11.21
N TYR A 42 -6.59 -1.66 -10.06
CA TYR A 42 -7.27 -1.67 -8.77
C TYR A 42 -7.88 -0.30 -8.44
N CYS A 43 -7.12 0.80 -8.62
CA CYS A 43 -7.62 2.15 -8.43
C CYS A 43 -8.82 2.47 -9.34
N PHE A 44 -8.77 2.13 -10.64
CA PHE A 44 -9.91 2.35 -11.54
C PHE A 44 -11.14 1.51 -11.19
N THR A 45 -10.93 0.32 -10.65
CA THR A 45 -12.03 -0.56 -10.21
C THR A 45 -12.76 0.03 -9.00
N HIS A 46 -12.02 0.56 -8.03
CA HIS A 46 -12.58 0.97 -6.73
C HIS A 46 -12.77 2.48 -6.54
N ASP A 47 -12.14 3.32 -7.35
CA ASP A 47 -12.36 4.78 -7.45
C ASP A 47 -12.37 5.20 -8.93
N PRO A 48 -13.39 4.81 -9.72
CA PRO A 48 -13.41 5.06 -11.16
C PRO A 48 -13.39 6.54 -11.52
N GLY A 49 -13.86 7.41 -10.62
CA GLY A 49 -13.81 8.86 -10.78
C GLY A 49 -12.47 9.49 -10.38
N MET A 50 -11.49 8.70 -9.92
CA MET A 50 -10.21 9.16 -9.38
C MET A 50 -10.39 10.31 -8.39
N THR A 51 -11.40 10.18 -7.53
CA THR A 51 -11.79 11.24 -6.60
C THR A 51 -10.77 11.43 -5.50
N GLY A 52 -9.94 10.42 -5.23
CA GLY A 52 -9.00 10.41 -4.13
C GLY A 52 -9.73 10.48 -2.79
N ARG A 53 -11.00 10.04 -2.71
CA ARG A 53 -11.88 10.08 -1.52
C ARG A 53 -12.18 8.71 -0.93
N VAL A 54 -11.84 7.62 -1.62
CA VAL A 54 -11.98 6.26 -1.08
C VAL A 54 -10.98 6.05 0.07
N ARG A 55 -11.51 5.75 1.26
CA ARG A 55 -10.75 5.55 2.52
C ARG A 55 -11.13 4.26 3.25
N GLY A 56 -12.17 3.59 2.79
CA GLY A 56 -12.76 2.42 3.44
C GLY A 56 -12.00 1.13 3.13
N ASN A 57 -12.73 0.02 3.12
CA ASN A 57 -12.22 -1.34 2.89
C ASN A 57 -11.33 -1.52 1.63
N ALA A 58 -11.51 -0.71 0.60
CA ALA A 58 -10.69 -0.77 -0.60
C ALA A 58 -9.31 -0.09 -0.45
N ALA A 59 -9.11 0.79 0.54
CA ALA A 59 -7.84 1.48 0.75
C ALA A 59 -6.97 0.77 1.81
N LEU A 60 -5.65 0.81 1.65
CA LEU A 60 -4.67 0.25 2.60
C LEU A 60 -4.72 0.95 3.97
N SER A 61 -5.07 2.24 3.98
CA SER A 61 -5.20 3.02 5.21
C SER A 61 -6.02 4.28 4.95
N VAL A 62 -6.70 4.78 5.98
CA VAL A 62 -7.36 6.10 5.96
C VAL A 62 -6.41 7.26 5.61
N ARG A 63 -5.10 7.10 5.86
CA ARG A 63 -4.09 8.13 5.51
C ARG A 63 -3.45 7.91 4.14
N LEU A 64 -3.72 6.77 3.51
CA LEU A 64 -3.16 6.36 2.22
C LEU A 64 -4.32 5.93 1.32
N PRO A 65 -5.15 6.88 0.86
CA PRO A 65 -6.26 6.55 -0.04
C PRO A 65 -5.81 6.02 -1.39
N LEU A 66 -6.77 5.46 -2.12
CA LEU A 66 -6.59 5.15 -3.53
C LEU A 66 -6.11 6.39 -4.28
N SER A 67 -5.07 6.17 -5.07
CA SER A 67 -4.30 7.20 -5.74
C SER A 67 -3.43 6.54 -6.78
N ILE A 68 -3.42 7.05 -8.00
CA ILE A 68 -2.47 6.62 -9.05
C ILE A 68 -1.08 7.26 -8.87
N GLU A 69 -0.96 8.22 -7.95
CA GLU A 69 0.33 8.80 -7.60
C GLU A 69 1.09 7.89 -6.63
N TRP A 70 2.33 7.55 -7.00
CA TRP A 70 3.27 6.90 -6.10
C TRP A 70 3.67 7.83 -4.95
N ARG A 71 3.94 7.23 -3.79
CA ARG A 71 4.27 7.97 -2.56
C ARG A 71 5.61 7.50 -2.00
N LYS A 72 6.53 8.44 -1.80
CA LYS A 72 7.74 8.21 -1.02
C LYS A 72 7.49 8.53 0.45
N LEU A 73 7.76 7.58 1.33
CA LEU A 73 7.62 7.71 2.78
C LEU A 73 9.00 7.60 3.42
N GLY A 74 9.25 8.41 4.46
CA GLY A 74 10.54 8.43 5.16
C GLY A 74 10.77 7.22 6.07
N HIS A 75 9.74 6.43 6.33
CA HIS A 75 9.75 5.20 7.10
C HIS A 75 8.64 4.27 6.57
N TRP A 76 8.58 3.04 7.05
CA TRP A 76 7.52 2.11 6.66
C TRP A 76 6.12 2.67 6.99
N PRO A 77 5.11 2.49 6.12
CA PRO A 77 3.73 2.77 6.48
C PRO A 77 3.34 2.06 7.79
N PRO A 78 2.72 2.74 8.77
CA PRO A 78 2.38 2.13 10.06
C PRO A 78 1.56 0.85 9.95
N PHE A 79 0.65 0.76 8.97
CA PHE A 79 -0.17 -0.43 8.76
C PHE A 79 0.65 -1.70 8.45
N LEU A 80 1.89 -1.57 7.95
CA LEU A 80 2.76 -2.73 7.75
C LEU A 80 3.18 -3.35 9.08
N MET A 81 3.29 -2.55 10.15
CA MET A 81 3.61 -3.06 11.48
C MET A 81 2.47 -3.91 12.05
N ASP A 82 1.23 -3.53 11.72
CA ASP A 82 0.02 -4.25 12.13
C ASP A 82 -0.09 -5.63 11.46
N LEU A 83 0.57 -5.83 10.31
CA LEU A 83 0.62 -7.10 9.56
C LEU A 83 1.73 -8.05 10.02
N LEU A 84 2.69 -7.55 10.81
CA LEU A 84 3.78 -8.40 11.29
C LEU A 84 3.25 -9.45 12.27
N PRO A 85 3.79 -10.68 12.26
CA PRO A 85 3.45 -11.67 13.26
C PRO A 85 3.69 -11.13 14.68
N GLN A 86 2.63 -11.07 15.48
CA GLN A 86 2.67 -10.61 16.87
C GLN A 86 2.72 -11.81 17.82
N GLY A 87 3.76 -12.64 17.69
CA GLY A 87 4.04 -13.78 18.59
C GLY A 87 3.20 -15.04 18.36
#